data_AF-A0A522YVY8-F1
#
_entry.id   AF-A0A522YVY8-F1
#
_cell.length_a   1.000
_cell.length_b   1.000
_cell.length_c   1.000
_cell.angle_alpha   90.00
_cell.angle_beta   90.00
_cell.angle_gamma   90.00
#
_symmetry.space_group_name_H-M   'P 1'
#
loop_
_entity.id
_entity.type
_entity.pdbx_description
1 polymer ?
#
loop_
_entity_poly.entity_id
_entity_poly.type
_entity_poly.pdbx_seq_one_letter_code
_entity_poly.pdbx_strand_id
1 'polypeptide(L)'
;MAKGFDSTLFDMSVGYDLKGVRSPRVRAFVAGMKDARAVVERLRAQLPPEAARWRDLPFTTRVSDTVTLSTFHGCPPGEIADIADFLMSEEGLGVVVKLNPTLLGPTELRALLHDALGYKDVVVPDEAFEKDARWDDVVSLVGRLERKAASLGVGFGVKFCNTLVVENRAGFLPASEKTSYLSGAPLHVLAMHLVKRFRDRFGEKLPVSFSGGIDKTNFPDAVSVGLAPVTVCSDLLRPGGYGRLRGCLDELGKRMDAVQAIDVPSFMRKSPGVAAYVSAATADPRYARPKNAAVPRKVGSELAFFDCLTCDKCLSVCPNGANFAYEPAAGEAPPEGTLKKRRQFANFADFCNDCGNCDVFCPEDGGPQLRKPRFFGSLELWKSDGRDGFFLERADGAETVHGRIAGREYRLRVTGAAVERSGAATDGAPFALMDFLRKAVLDSPKANYING
;
A
#
# COMPACT_ATOMS: atom_id res chain seq x y z
N MET A 1 0.03 12.70 26.44
CA MET A 1 -0.45 11.70 25.46
C MET A 1 -0.67 10.38 26.19
N ALA A 2 -1.57 9.51 25.72
CA ALA A 2 -1.74 8.17 26.25
C ALA A 2 -0.45 7.36 26.01
N LYS A 3 -0.11 6.44 26.92
CA LYS A 3 1.13 5.67 26.86
C LYS A 3 1.29 4.98 25.49
N GLY A 4 2.42 5.20 24.81
CA GLY A 4 2.76 4.59 23.52
C GLY A 4 2.37 5.40 22.29
N PHE A 5 1.51 6.42 22.41
CA PHE A 5 1.19 7.32 21.29
C PHE A 5 2.38 8.22 20.91
N ASP A 6 3.24 8.52 21.87
CA ASP A 6 4.51 9.21 21.67
C ASP A 6 5.53 8.39 20.87
N SER A 7 5.32 7.08 20.76
CA SER A 7 6.22 6.15 20.06
C SER A 7 5.84 5.90 18.59
N THR A 8 4.73 6.46 18.12
CA THR A 8 4.25 6.31 16.74
C THR A 8 4.32 7.65 16.00
N LEU A 9 5.03 7.66 14.88
CA LEU A 9 5.13 8.82 14.00
C LEU A 9 4.32 8.56 12.74
N PHE A 10 3.50 9.53 12.34
CA PHE A 10 2.87 9.54 11.02
C PHE A 10 3.62 10.54 10.13
N ASP A 11 3.97 10.10 8.93
CA ASP A 11 4.61 10.93 7.92
C ASP A 11 3.65 11.11 6.74
N MET A 12 3.48 12.36 6.29
CA MET A 12 2.69 12.62 5.08
C MET A 12 3.45 12.16 3.84
N SER A 13 2.73 11.75 2.80
CA SER A 13 3.33 11.58 1.47
C SER A 13 2.54 12.39 0.45
N VAL A 14 3.23 13.23 -0.30
CA VAL A 14 2.65 14.04 -1.37
C VAL A 14 3.40 13.74 -2.67
N GLY A 15 2.64 13.46 -3.73
CA GLY A 15 3.16 13.30 -5.08
C GLY A 15 2.22 14.03 -6.03
N TYR A 16 2.47 15.31 -6.26
CA TYR A 16 1.77 16.17 -7.22
C TYR A 16 2.80 17.13 -7.82
N ASP A 17 2.48 17.72 -8.98
CA ASP A 17 3.19 18.89 -9.49
C ASP A 17 2.98 20.10 -8.55
N LEU A 18 3.74 21.18 -8.73
CA LEU A 18 3.63 22.34 -7.84
C LEU A 18 2.20 22.92 -7.81
N LYS A 19 1.52 22.93 -8.97
CA LYS A 19 0.13 23.38 -9.09
C LYS A 19 -0.81 22.49 -8.25
N GLY A 20 -0.64 21.18 -8.31
CA GLY A 20 -1.43 20.21 -7.57
C GLY A 20 -1.17 20.29 -6.07
N VAL A 21 0.09 20.45 -5.64
CA VAL A 21 0.43 20.67 -4.22
C VAL A 21 -0.21 21.95 -3.68
N ARG A 22 -0.27 23.00 -4.49
CA ARG A 22 -0.94 24.27 -4.14
C ARG A 22 -2.46 24.21 -4.21
N SER A 23 -3.05 23.14 -4.73
CA SER A 23 -4.48 23.05 -4.89
C SER A 23 -5.21 23.12 -3.54
N PRO A 24 -6.42 23.69 -3.48
CA PRO A 24 -7.20 23.75 -2.24
C PRO A 24 -7.40 22.39 -1.58
N ARG A 25 -7.54 21.32 -2.38
CA ARG A 25 -7.72 19.95 -1.90
C ARG A 25 -6.47 19.44 -1.16
N VAL A 26 -5.29 19.58 -1.75
CA VAL A 26 -4.03 19.11 -1.13
C VAL A 26 -3.68 19.96 0.08
N ARG A 27 -3.88 21.28 0.00
CA ARG A 27 -3.66 22.17 1.16
C ARG A 27 -4.62 21.88 2.32
N ALA A 28 -5.89 21.57 2.04
CA ALA A 28 -6.83 21.16 3.07
C ALA A 28 -6.42 19.84 3.74
N PHE A 29 -5.90 18.88 2.96
CA PHE A 29 -5.32 17.65 3.51
C PHE A 29 -4.12 17.95 4.42
N VAL A 30 -3.14 18.73 3.95
CA VAL A 30 -1.94 19.11 4.74
C VAL A 30 -2.35 19.84 6.03
N ALA A 31 -3.26 20.81 5.94
CA ALA A 31 -3.79 21.52 7.10
C ALA A 31 -4.46 20.56 8.10
N GLY A 32 -5.27 19.60 7.62
CA GLY A 32 -5.91 18.59 8.46
C GLY A 32 -4.93 17.62 9.12
N MET A 33 -3.78 17.33 8.49
CA MET A 33 -2.73 16.51 9.10
C MET A 33 -1.94 17.29 10.17
N LYS A 34 -1.75 18.60 9.98
CA LYS A 34 -1.16 19.50 10.98
C LYS A 34 -2.09 19.78 12.15
N ASP A 35 -3.40 19.77 11.90
CA ASP A 35 -4.45 19.93 12.90
C ASP A 35 -5.73 19.13 12.56
N ALA A 36 -5.81 17.93 13.11
CA ALA A 36 -6.95 17.03 12.94
C ALA A 36 -8.05 17.22 13.99
N ARG A 37 -8.02 18.27 14.83
CA ARG A 37 -8.99 18.46 15.95
C ARG A 37 -10.44 18.27 15.52
N ALA A 38 -10.85 18.95 14.45
CA ALA A 38 -12.23 18.90 13.98
C ALA A 38 -12.66 17.47 13.58
N VAL A 39 -11.77 16.72 12.93
CA VAL A 39 -12.03 15.34 12.53
C VAL A 39 -12.06 14.42 13.75
N VAL A 40 -11.08 14.56 14.64
CA VAL A 40 -10.97 13.76 15.86
C VAL A 40 -12.21 13.96 16.74
N GLU A 41 -12.62 15.19 17.02
CA GLU A 41 -13.80 15.45 17.87
C GLU A 41 -15.10 14.96 17.23
N ARG A 42 -15.25 15.09 15.91
CA ARG A 42 -16.40 14.52 15.17
C ARG A 42 -16.46 13.00 15.33
N LEU A 43 -15.34 12.30 15.16
CA LEU A 43 -15.28 10.83 15.28
C LEU A 43 -15.45 10.37 16.73
N ARG A 44 -14.89 11.11 17.70
CA ARG A 44 -15.06 10.82 19.13
C ARG A 44 -16.52 10.88 19.56
N ALA A 45 -17.29 11.81 19.02
CA ALA A 45 -18.73 11.93 19.30
C ALA A 45 -19.55 10.74 18.77
N GLN A 46 -19.02 9.96 17.82
CA GLN A 46 -19.67 8.78 17.25
C GLN A 46 -19.35 7.49 18.03
N LEU A 47 -18.40 7.53 18.97
CA LEU A 47 -18.08 6.35 19.77
C LEU A 47 -19.22 6.02 20.75
N PRO A 48 -19.68 4.77 20.80
CA PRO A 48 -20.78 4.39 21.67
C PRO A 48 -20.34 4.37 23.15
N PRO A 49 -21.29 4.40 24.12
CA PRO A 49 -20.98 4.46 25.55
C PRO A 49 -20.00 3.38 26.04
N GLU A 50 -20.06 2.17 25.51
CA GLU A 50 -19.13 1.08 25.83
C GLU A 50 -17.67 1.35 25.43
N ALA A 51 -17.46 2.26 24.48
CA ALA A 51 -16.14 2.71 24.03
C ALA A 51 -15.67 4.00 24.73
N ALA A 52 -16.40 4.52 25.72
CA ALA A 52 -16.09 5.77 26.42
C ALA A 52 -14.64 5.83 26.96
N ARG A 53 -14.12 4.71 27.48
CA ARG A 53 -12.72 4.63 27.97
C ARG A 53 -11.66 4.94 26.91
N TRP A 54 -11.98 4.74 25.63
CA TRP A 54 -11.10 5.03 24.50
C TRP A 54 -11.31 6.45 23.97
N ARG A 55 -12.56 6.92 24.02
CA ARG A 55 -12.96 8.27 23.61
C ARG A 55 -12.22 9.34 24.39
N ASP A 56 -11.91 9.12 25.67
CA ASP A 56 -11.39 10.16 26.56
C ASP A 56 -9.86 10.10 26.76
N LEU A 57 -9.15 9.29 25.95
CA LEU A 57 -7.70 9.22 25.99
C LEU A 57 -7.05 10.52 25.48
N PRO A 58 -5.90 10.95 26.04
CA PRO A 58 -5.19 12.12 25.54
C PRO A 58 -4.39 11.78 24.27
N PHE A 59 -4.88 12.19 23.09
CA PHE A 59 -4.20 12.04 21.80
C PHE A 59 -3.61 13.38 21.31
N THR A 60 -2.55 13.31 20.49
CA THR A 60 -2.14 14.47 19.68
C THR A 60 -3.11 14.64 18.52
N THR A 61 -3.52 15.89 18.28
CA THR A 61 -4.32 16.23 17.10
C THR A 61 -3.45 16.76 15.96
N ARG A 62 -2.17 17.03 16.22
CA ARG A 62 -1.16 17.15 15.17
C ARG A 62 -0.75 15.73 14.81
N VAL A 63 -1.22 15.25 13.66
CA VAL A 63 -0.92 13.91 13.17
C VAL A 63 0.49 13.87 12.59
N SER A 64 0.87 14.91 11.84
CA SER A 64 2.19 15.01 11.22
C SER A 64 2.65 16.46 11.03
N ASP A 65 3.94 16.69 11.18
CA ASP A 65 4.66 17.92 10.79
C ASP A 65 5.80 17.63 9.80
N THR A 66 5.84 16.42 9.24
CA THR A 66 6.79 16.00 8.22
C THR A 66 6.10 15.49 6.97
N VAL A 67 6.76 15.63 5.82
CA VAL A 67 6.27 15.14 4.53
C VAL A 67 7.39 14.51 3.71
N THR A 68 7.17 13.27 3.28
CA THR A 68 7.90 12.68 2.18
C THR A 68 7.35 13.20 0.84
N LEU A 69 8.16 14.00 0.14
CA LEU A 69 7.91 14.38 -1.24
C LEU A 69 8.25 13.20 -2.16
N SER A 70 7.22 12.54 -2.68
CA SER A 70 7.36 11.47 -3.66
C SER A 70 7.57 12.08 -5.04
N THR A 71 8.83 12.17 -5.47
CA THR A 71 9.16 12.67 -6.81
C THR A 71 8.66 11.67 -7.85
N PHE A 72 7.96 12.14 -8.86
CA PHE A 72 7.55 11.29 -9.98
C PHE A 72 8.74 10.99 -10.88
N HIS A 73 8.70 9.85 -11.56
CA HIS A 73 9.57 9.65 -12.72
C HIS A 73 9.27 10.74 -13.75
N GLY A 74 10.31 11.42 -14.20
CA GLY A 74 10.25 12.56 -15.11
C GLY A 74 10.00 13.92 -14.47
N CYS A 75 9.95 14.03 -13.13
CA CYS A 75 9.82 15.34 -12.48
C CYS A 75 11.14 16.13 -12.58
N PRO A 76 11.15 17.33 -13.18
CA PRO A 76 12.37 18.11 -13.33
C PRO A 76 12.98 18.51 -11.98
N PRO A 77 14.32 18.57 -11.84
CA PRO A 77 14.98 18.96 -10.60
C PRO A 77 14.56 20.34 -10.06
N GLY A 78 14.25 21.29 -10.95
CA GLY A 78 13.74 22.60 -10.57
C GLY A 78 12.38 22.53 -9.89
N GLU A 79 11.47 21.73 -10.44
CA GLU A 79 10.14 21.55 -9.86
C GLU A 79 10.19 20.86 -8.49
N ILE A 80 11.08 19.86 -8.33
CA ILE A 80 11.31 19.23 -7.02
C ILE A 80 11.76 20.28 -5.98
N ALA A 81 12.64 21.19 -6.38
CA ALA A 81 13.12 22.27 -5.52
C ALA A 81 11.99 23.21 -5.12
N ASP A 82 11.16 23.63 -6.08
CA ASP A 82 10.07 24.57 -5.86
C ASP A 82 8.98 23.97 -4.96
N ILE A 83 8.65 22.69 -5.13
CA ILE A 83 7.70 21.98 -4.27
C ILE A 83 8.26 21.86 -2.84
N ALA A 84 9.53 21.44 -2.70
CA ALA A 84 10.16 21.33 -1.39
C ALA A 84 10.23 22.69 -0.69
N ASP A 85 10.57 23.76 -1.42
CA ASP A 85 10.56 25.12 -0.87
C ASP A 85 9.16 25.55 -0.43
N PHE A 86 8.13 25.31 -1.24
CA PHE A 86 6.74 25.58 -0.86
C PHE A 86 6.35 24.86 0.44
N LEU A 87 6.63 23.55 0.54
CA LEU A 87 6.30 22.74 1.71
C LEU A 87 7.04 23.20 2.97
N MET A 88 8.29 23.65 2.85
CA MET A 88 9.07 24.16 3.98
C MET A 88 8.68 25.59 4.36
N SER A 89 8.60 26.50 3.39
CA SER A 89 8.46 27.94 3.63
C SER A 89 7.02 28.39 3.86
N GLU A 90 6.07 27.85 3.09
CA GLU A 90 4.65 28.23 3.19
C GLU A 90 3.89 27.28 4.12
N GLU A 91 4.17 25.97 4.06
CA GLU A 91 3.49 24.97 4.91
C GLU A 91 4.25 24.66 6.22
N GLY A 92 5.50 25.10 6.39
CA GLY A 92 6.24 24.94 7.65
C GLY A 92 6.54 23.48 8.01
N LEU A 93 6.71 22.61 7.01
CA LEU A 93 6.92 21.16 7.20
C LEU A 93 8.40 20.78 7.12
N GLY A 94 8.79 19.75 7.87
CA GLY A 94 10.01 19.01 7.57
C GLY A 94 9.86 18.19 6.29
N VAL A 95 10.83 18.25 5.38
CA VAL A 95 10.71 17.62 4.05
C VAL A 95 11.73 16.50 3.84
N VAL A 96 11.25 15.34 3.41
CA VAL A 96 12.09 14.23 2.94
C VAL A 96 11.88 14.05 1.43
N VAL A 97 12.91 14.25 0.62
CA VAL A 97 12.80 14.06 -0.84
C VAL A 97 13.08 12.61 -1.20
N LYS A 98 12.10 11.92 -1.77
CA LYS A 98 12.25 10.53 -2.22
C LYS A 98 12.86 10.50 -3.62
N LEU A 99 13.99 9.82 -3.75
CA LEU A 99 14.83 9.82 -4.95
C LEU A 99 14.70 8.53 -5.76
N ASN A 100 14.93 8.62 -7.07
CA ASN A 100 14.74 7.51 -8.01
C ASN A 100 16.01 6.66 -8.18
N PRO A 101 15.86 5.35 -8.45
CA PRO A 101 17.00 4.43 -8.65
C PRO A 101 17.82 4.73 -9.92
N THR A 102 17.23 5.44 -10.89
CA THR A 102 17.86 5.89 -12.14
C THR A 102 19.10 6.78 -11.92
N LEU A 103 19.27 7.34 -10.71
CA LEU A 103 20.46 8.09 -10.31
C LEU A 103 21.77 7.30 -10.38
N LEU A 104 21.71 5.96 -10.43
CA LEU A 104 22.90 5.13 -10.68
C LEU A 104 23.47 5.37 -12.08
N GLY A 105 22.64 5.84 -13.02
CA GLY A 105 22.95 5.92 -14.44
C GLY A 105 22.72 4.59 -15.15
N PRO A 106 22.56 4.61 -16.48
CA PRO A 106 22.16 3.43 -17.26
C PRO A 106 23.19 2.29 -17.19
N THR A 107 24.48 2.61 -17.27
CA THR A 107 25.56 1.61 -17.30
C THR A 107 25.64 0.83 -15.99
N GLU A 108 25.75 1.52 -14.85
CA GLU A 108 25.91 0.88 -13.55
C GLU A 108 24.64 0.16 -13.12
N LEU A 109 23.47 0.77 -13.34
CA LEU A 109 22.20 0.14 -13.01
C LEU A 109 22.04 -1.19 -13.77
N ARG A 110 22.30 -1.20 -15.08
CA ARG A 110 22.19 -2.42 -15.91
C ARG A 110 23.24 -3.45 -15.53
N ALA A 111 24.48 -3.05 -15.26
CA ALA A 111 25.51 -3.98 -14.78
C ALA A 111 25.10 -4.67 -13.48
N LEU A 112 24.58 -3.91 -12.50
CA LEU A 112 24.07 -4.49 -11.26
C LEU A 112 22.86 -5.39 -11.49
N LEU A 113 21.86 -4.91 -12.23
CA LEU A 113 20.60 -5.63 -12.44
C LEU A 113 20.78 -6.91 -13.26
N HIS A 114 21.53 -6.83 -14.36
CA HIS A 114 21.66 -7.90 -15.36
C HIS A 114 22.84 -8.82 -15.08
N ASP A 115 24.01 -8.27 -14.75
CA ASP A 115 25.24 -9.05 -14.65
C ASP A 115 25.45 -9.56 -13.22
N ALA A 116 25.29 -8.71 -12.21
CA ALA A 116 25.47 -9.13 -10.81
C ALA A 116 24.26 -9.92 -10.28
N LEU A 117 23.04 -9.43 -10.55
CA LEU A 117 21.81 -10.03 -10.01
C LEU A 117 21.10 -11.01 -10.97
N GLY A 118 21.42 -10.98 -12.26
CA GLY A 118 20.91 -11.94 -13.24
C GLY A 118 19.50 -11.66 -13.79
N TYR A 119 18.92 -10.47 -13.59
CA TYR A 119 17.58 -10.10 -14.08
C TYR A 119 17.57 -9.69 -15.56
N LYS A 120 18.12 -10.54 -16.43
CA LYS A 120 18.29 -10.25 -17.87
C LYS A 120 16.96 -10.07 -18.63
N ASP A 121 15.86 -10.57 -18.07
CA ASP A 121 14.51 -10.43 -18.58
C ASP A 121 13.86 -9.07 -18.27
N VAL A 122 14.43 -8.30 -17.34
CA VAL A 122 13.93 -7.00 -16.93
C VAL A 122 14.57 -5.90 -17.77
N VAL A 123 13.77 -5.14 -18.50
CA VAL A 123 14.25 -4.03 -19.34
C VAL A 123 13.90 -2.70 -18.73
N VAL A 124 14.93 -1.88 -18.49
CA VAL A 124 14.80 -0.49 -18.04
C VAL A 124 14.93 0.40 -19.28
N PRO A 125 13.87 1.13 -19.67
CA PRO A 125 13.89 1.97 -20.87
C PRO A 125 14.88 3.12 -20.73
N ASP A 126 15.56 3.51 -21.82
CA ASP A 126 16.52 4.62 -21.81
C ASP A 126 15.83 5.95 -21.44
N GLU A 127 14.58 6.12 -21.83
CA GLU A 127 13.77 7.30 -21.51
C GLU A 127 13.59 7.51 -20.00
N ALA A 128 13.72 6.46 -19.18
CA ALA A 128 13.68 6.61 -17.73
C ALA A 128 14.89 7.40 -17.19
N PHE A 129 16.05 7.27 -17.82
CA PHE A 129 17.27 8.00 -17.44
C PHE A 129 17.31 9.41 -18.04
N GLU A 130 16.68 9.62 -19.18
CA GLU A 130 16.63 10.93 -19.85
C GLU A 130 15.73 11.92 -19.13
N LYS A 131 14.60 11.43 -18.61
CA LYS A 131 13.57 12.26 -17.97
C LYS A 131 13.84 12.52 -16.49
N ASP A 132 14.49 11.57 -15.80
CA ASP A 132 14.77 11.69 -14.37
C ASP A 132 15.97 12.63 -14.10
N ALA A 133 16.00 13.17 -12.89
CA ALA A 133 17.13 13.97 -12.40
C ALA A 133 18.44 13.19 -12.49
N ARG A 134 19.53 13.86 -12.87
CA ARG A 134 20.87 13.27 -12.87
C ARG A 134 21.53 13.43 -11.51
N TRP A 135 22.61 12.68 -11.29
CA TRP A 135 23.34 12.71 -10.02
C TRP A 135 23.78 14.13 -9.62
N ASP A 136 24.37 14.89 -10.54
CA ASP A 136 24.85 16.25 -10.26
C ASP A 136 23.70 17.22 -9.94
N ASP A 137 22.54 17.04 -10.59
CA ASP A 137 21.33 17.81 -10.29
C ASP A 137 20.88 17.57 -8.85
N VAL A 138 20.86 16.30 -8.43
CA VAL A 138 20.50 15.91 -7.05
C VAL A 138 21.52 16.43 -6.05
N VAL A 139 22.81 16.40 -6.38
CA VAL A 139 23.86 16.93 -5.50
C VAL A 139 23.65 18.42 -5.23
N SER A 140 23.38 19.19 -6.29
CA SER A 140 23.08 20.62 -6.21
C SER A 140 21.77 20.89 -5.46
N LEU A 141 20.72 20.11 -5.75
CA LEU A 141 19.41 20.21 -5.11
C LEU A 141 19.49 20.00 -3.60
N VAL A 142 20.08 18.89 -3.16
CA VAL A 142 20.18 18.52 -1.73
C VAL A 142 20.91 19.61 -0.95
N GLY A 143 22.04 20.11 -1.45
CA GLY A 143 22.78 21.17 -0.77
C GLY A 143 22.01 22.48 -0.67
N ARG A 144 21.18 22.83 -1.67
CA ARG A 144 20.33 24.04 -1.62
C ARG A 144 19.20 23.88 -0.60
N LEU A 145 18.50 22.74 -0.63
CA LEU A 145 17.37 22.47 0.26
C LEU A 145 17.80 22.32 1.72
N GLU A 146 18.94 21.71 1.98
CA GLU A 146 19.51 21.61 3.34
C GLU A 146 19.75 23.00 3.96
N ARG A 147 20.38 23.92 3.21
CA ARG A 147 20.59 25.31 3.67
C ARG A 147 19.27 26.04 3.89
N LYS A 148 18.30 25.84 3.00
CA LYS A 148 16.98 26.46 3.10
C LYS A 148 16.23 25.98 4.34
N ALA A 149 16.19 24.66 4.57
CA ALA A 149 15.60 24.07 5.76
C ALA A 149 16.23 24.60 7.05
N ALA A 150 17.57 24.67 7.09
CA ALA A 150 18.30 25.26 8.22
C ALA A 150 17.93 26.73 8.47
N SER A 151 17.77 27.54 7.42
CA SER A 151 17.37 28.94 7.55
C SER A 151 15.93 29.13 8.07
N LEU A 152 15.08 28.13 7.86
CA LEU A 152 13.67 28.12 8.29
C LEU A 152 13.46 27.39 9.63
N GLY A 153 14.48 26.72 10.16
CA GLY A 153 14.37 25.90 11.37
C GLY A 153 13.53 24.63 11.21
N VAL A 154 13.39 24.11 9.99
CA VAL A 154 12.66 22.86 9.70
C VAL A 154 13.63 21.73 9.33
N GLY A 155 13.17 20.47 9.46
CA GLY A 155 13.96 19.29 9.11
C GLY A 155 14.05 19.07 7.60
N PHE A 156 15.18 18.52 7.13
CA PHE A 156 15.35 18.08 5.75
C PHE A 156 16.10 16.74 5.68
N GLY A 157 15.71 15.89 4.74
CA GLY A 157 16.36 14.62 4.48
C GLY A 157 16.05 14.07 3.09
N VAL A 158 16.59 12.89 2.80
CA VAL A 158 16.30 12.16 1.55
C VAL A 158 15.82 10.75 1.83
N LYS A 159 15.12 10.15 0.86
CA LYS A 159 14.64 8.77 0.94
C LYS A 159 15.09 7.96 -0.27
N PHE A 160 15.79 6.85 -0.02
CA PHE A 160 16.18 5.88 -1.04
C PHE A 160 15.35 4.60 -0.92
N CYS A 161 14.53 4.21 -1.89
CA CYS A 161 14.27 4.89 -3.14
C CYS A 161 12.81 4.73 -3.58
N ASN A 162 12.48 5.41 -4.68
CA ASN A 162 11.29 5.10 -5.44
C ASN A 162 11.41 3.75 -6.16
N THR A 163 10.32 3.26 -6.74
CA THR A 163 10.38 2.07 -7.61
C THR A 163 11.25 2.32 -8.85
N LEU A 164 11.68 1.25 -9.50
CA LEU A 164 12.38 1.35 -10.79
C LEU A 164 11.39 1.15 -11.93
N VAL A 165 11.30 2.10 -12.86
CA VAL A 165 10.50 1.92 -14.09
C VAL A 165 11.13 0.84 -14.97
N VAL A 166 10.31 -0.12 -15.38
CA VAL A 166 10.69 -1.19 -16.31
C VAL A 166 9.60 -1.37 -17.36
N GLU A 167 9.92 -1.98 -18.49
CA GLU A 167 8.91 -2.32 -19.51
C GLU A 167 7.93 -3.38 -18.98
N ASN A 168 6.64 -3.22 -19.30
CA ASN A 168 5.61 -4.21 -18.99
C ASN A 168 5.66 -5.38 -19.99
N ARG A 169 6.60 -6.30 -19.80
CA ARG A 169 6.77 -7.48 -20.67
C ARG A 169 6.08 -8.75 -20.16
N ALA A 170 5.70 -8.77 -18.89
CA ALA A 170 5.20 -9.97 -18.23
C ALA A 170 3.69 -10.22 -18.41
N GLY A 171 2.96 -9.29 -19.03
CA GLY A 171 1.53 -9.44 -19.34
C GLY A 171 0.60 -9.42 -18.12
N PHE A 172 1.09 -9.03 -16.94
CA PHE A 172 0.28 -8.92 -15.72
C PHE A 172 -0.59 -7.66 -15.69
N LEU A 173 -0.09 -6.56 -16.26
CA LEU A 173 -0.86 -5.31 -16.40
C LEU A 173 -1.53 -5.27 -17.78
N PRO A 174 -2.61 -4.48 -17.95
CA PRO A 174 -3.28 -4.32 -19.24
C PRO A 174 -2.29 -3.97 -20.36
N ALA A 175 -2.55 -4.43 -21.59
CA ALA A 175 -1.68 -4.18 -22.73
C ALA A 175 -1.52 -2.68 -23.09
N SER A 176 -2.44 -1.83 -22.60
CA SER A 176 -2.32 -0.37 -22.70
C SER A 176 -1.19 0.20 -21.84
N GLU A 177 -0.82 -0.49 -20.75
CA GLU A 177 0.27 -0.10 -19.88
C GLU A 177 1.61 -0.59 -20.45
N LYS A 178 2.44 0.35 -20.90
CA LYS A 178 3.75 0.03 -21.49
C LYS A 178 4.83 -0.22 -20.46
N THR A 179 4.66 0.31 -19.25
CA THR A 179 5.65 0.24 -18.18
C THR A 179 5.05 -0.36 -16.91
N SER A 180 5.91 -0.86 -16.05
CA SER A 180 5.60 -1.32 -14.71
C SER A 180 6.68 -0.85 -13.73
N TYR A 181 6.45 -1.04 -12.43
CA TYR A 181 7.30 -0.51 -11.37
C TYR A 181 7.93 -1.64 -10.57
N LEU A 182 9.22 -1.89 -10.81
CA LEU A 182 10.00 -2.88 -10.11
C LEU A 182 10.23 -2.46 -8.65
N SER A 183 9.98 -3.40 -7.74
CA SER A 183 10.22 -3.29 -6.30
C SER A 183 10.82 -4.58 -5.76
N GLY A 184 10.95 -4.71 -4.44
CA GLY A 184 11.43 -5.95 -3.81
C GLY A 184 12.95 -6.13 -3.89
N ALA A 185 13.38 -7.39 -3.90
CA ALA A 185 14.77 -7.82 -3.72
C ALA A 185 15.80 -7.10 -4.62
N PRO A 186 15.65 -7.02 -5.97
CA PRO A 186 16.66 -6.36 -6.79
C PRO A 186 16.75 -4.86 -6.52
N LEU A 187 15.61 -4.21 -6.19
CA LEU A 187 15.61 -2.79 -5.84
C LEU A 187 16.40 -2.51 -4.57
N HIS A 188 16.45 -3.46 -3.62
CA HIS A 188 17.24 -3.29 -2.40
C HIS A 188 18.72 -3.03 -2.70
N VAL A 189 19.32 -3.87 -3.55
CA VAL A 189 20.74 -3.76 -3.90
C VAL A 189 21.01 -2.46 -4.65
N LEU A 190 20.18 -2.12 -5.64
CA LEU A 190 20.31 -0.85 -6.38
C LEU A 190 20.21 0.37 -5.44
N ALA A 191 19.23 0.37 -4.55
CA ALA A 191 19.04 1.45 -3.58
C ALA A 191 20.22 1.57 -2.60
N MET A 192 20.80 0.43 -2.17
CA MET A 192 21.96 0.43 -1.29
C MET A 192 23.22 0.99 -1.96
N HIS A 193 23.44 0.73 -3.25
CA HIS A 193 24.52 1.41 -4.01
C HIS A 193 24.33 2.92 -4.06
N LEU A 194 23.08 3.40 -4.18
CA LEU A 194 22.79 4.84 -4.07
C LEU A 194 23.03 5.37 -2.66
N VAL A 195 22.65 4.63 -1.62
CA VAL A 195 22.95 5.01 -0.22
C VAL A 195 24.46 5.14 -0.04
N LYS A 196 25.26 4.19 -0.53
CA LYS A 196 26.73 4.27 -0.49
C LYS A 196 27.23 5.53 -1.17
N ARG A 197 26.84 5.76 -2.43
CA ARG A 197 27.25 6.94 -3.21
C ARG A 197 26.86 8.25 -2.52
N PHE A 198 25.68 8.27 -1.90
CA PHE A 198 25.19 9.41 -1.13
C PHE A 198 26.02 9.66 0.12
N ARG A 199 26.31 8.62 0.90
CA ARG A 199 27.16 8.73 2.10
C ARG A 199 28.59 9.12 1.75
N ASP A 200 29.15 8.62 0.65
CA ASP A 200 30.47 9.03 0.15
C ASP A 200 30.51 10.54 -0.18
N ARG A 201 29.39 11.13 -0.62
CA ARG A 201 29.30 12.55 -1.02
C ARG A 201 28.89 13.51 0.09
N PHE A 202 27.97 13.11 0.96
CA PHE A 202 27.32 13.96 1.97
C PHE A 202 27.64 13.56 3.41
N GLY A 203 28.31 12.43 3.62
CA GLY A 203 28.55 11.87 4.94
C GLY A 203 27.27 11.43 5.66
N GLU A 204 27.36 11.33 6.99
CA GLU A 204 26.32 10.74 7.83
C GLU A 204 25.36 11.76 8.45
N LYS A 205 25.64 13.06 8.32
CA LYS A 205 24.88 14.13 8.98
C LYS A 205 23.45 14.27 8.46
N LEU A 206 23.26 14.15 7.14
CA LEU A 206 21.94 14.28 6.55
C LEU A 206 21.10 13.03 6.87
N PRO A 207 19.86 13.17 7.40
CA PRO A 207 18.95 12.05 7.57
C PRO A 207 18.64 11.34 6.25
N VAL A 208 18.68 10.01 6.28
CA VAL A 208 18.32 9.17 5.13
C VAL A 208 17.28 8.14 5.57
N SER A 209 16.06 8.29 5.05
CA SER A 209 15.04 7.25 5.11
C SER A 209 15.29 6.21 4.03
N PHE A 210 14.82 4.98 4.23
CA PHE A 210 15.00 3.91 3.26
C PHE A 210 13.71 3.15 2.94
N SER A 211 13.56 2.76 1.68
CA SER A 211 12.44 2.03 1.12
C SER A 211 12.92 1.30 -0.15
N GLY A 212 13.27 0.03 -0.04
CA GLY A 212 13.66 -0.77 -1.20
C GLY A 212 13.88 -2.22 -0.79
N GLY A 213 12.92 -3.10 -1.11
CA GLY A 213 13.06 -4.54 -0.84
C GLY A 213 13.39 -4.93 0.60
N ILE A 214 12.88 -4.17 1.58
CA ILE A 214 13.07 -4.51 2.99
C ILE A 214 12.19 -5.70 3.37
N ASP A 215 12.77 -6.63 4.10
CA ASP A 215 12.12 -7.71 4.83
C ASP A 215 12.83 -7.93 6.18
N LYS A 216 12.42 -8.96 6.94
CA LYS A 216 13.02 -9.25 8.25
C LYS A 216 14.53 -9.50 8.20
N THR A 217 15.08 -9.94 7.07
CA THR A 217 16.47 -10.37 6.92
C THR A 217 17.44 -9.24 6.60
N ASN A 218 17.00 -8.12 6.04
CA ASN A 218 17.84 -6.94 5.81
C ASN A 218 17.42 -5.72 6.62
N PHE A 219 16.25 -5.74 7.26
CA PHE A 219 15.81 -4.63 8.10
C PHE A 219 16.88 -4.22 9.13
N PRO A 220 17.51 -5.14 9.89
CA PRO A 220 18.54 -4.74 10.84
C PRO A 220 19.79 -4.17 10.17
N ASP A 221 20.19 -4.66 9.00
CA ASP A 221 21.38 -4.16 8.29
C ASP A 221 21.13 -2.73 7.77
N ALA A 222 19.90 -2.44 7.32
CA ALA A 222 19.53 -1.08 6.95
C ALA A 222 19.59 -0.13 8.16
N VAL A 223 19.10 -0.58 9.32
CA VAL A 223 19.21 0.18 10.58
C VAL A 223 20.67 0.36 10.99
N SER A 224 21.51 -0.67 10.84
CA SER A 224 22.91 -0.64 11.27
C SER A 224 23.77 0.36 10.50
N VAL A 225 23.40 0.70 9.27
CA VAL A 225 24.08 1.72 8.45
C VAL A 225 23.43 3.11 8.57
N GLY A 226 22.60 3.32 9.60
CA GLY A 226 22.04 4.64 9.94
C GLY A 226 20.90 5.09 9.03
N LEU A 227 20.09 4.16 8.53
CA LEU A 227 18.87 4.49 7.78
C LEU A 227 17.69 4.56 8.74
N ALA A 228 16.99 5.70 8.75
CA ALA A 228 15.83 5.91 9.60
C ALA A 228 14.90 7.00 9.02
N PRO A 229 13.58 6.75 8.96
CA PRO A 229 12.91 5.47 9.17
C PRO A 229 13.15 4.48 8.02
N VAL A 230 13.09 3.17 8.32
CA VAL A 230 13.13 2.07 7.34
C VAL A 230 11.70 1.64 7.01
N THR A 231 11.32 1.71 5.73
CA THR A 231 9.97 1.43 5.24
C THR A 231 9.88 0.03 4.62
N VAL A 232 8.82 -0.71 4.95
CA VAL A 232 8.50 -2.03 4.40
C VAL A 232 7.24 -1.92 3.52
N CYS A 233 7.27 -2.45 2.29
CA CYS A 233 6.13 -2.43 1.37
C CYS A 233 5.89 -3.79 0.73
N SER A 234 6.71 -4.20 -0.25
CA SER A 234 6.51 -5.45 -1.01
C SER A 234 6.40 -6.70 -0.13
N ASP A 235 7.10 -6.73 1.02
CA ASP A 235 7.00 -7.85 1.95
C ASP A 235 5.65 -7.89 2.70
N LEU A 236 5.02 -6.73 2.96
CA LEU A 236 3.70 -6.66 3.59
C LEU A 236 2.57 -7.13 2.67
N LEU A 237 2.80 -7.16 1.36
CA LEU A 237 1.85 -7.68 0.37
C LEU A 237 1.84 -9.23 0.31
N ARG A 238 2.72 -9.89 1.06
CA ARG A 238 2.81 -11.36 1.13
C ARG A 238 1.96 -11.90 2.29
N PRO A 239 1.67 -13.22 2.31
CA PRO A 239 0.98 -13.85 3.44
C PRO A 239 1.58 -13.46 4.80
N GLY A 240 0.70 -13.08 5.73
CA GLY A 240 1.04 -12.54 7.04
C GLY A 240 0.83 -11.03 7.17
N GLY A 241 0.75 -10.28 6.05
CA GLY A 241 0.38 -8.86 6.06
C GLY A 241 1.24 -8.01 7.02
N TYR A 242 0.58 -7.12 7.77
CA TYR A 242 1.23 -6.31 8.81
C TYR A 242 1.88 -7.13 9.93
N GLY A 243 1.43 -8.36 10.18
CA GLY A 243 2.03 -9.25 11.19
C GLY A 243 3.50 -9.58 10.90
N ARG A 244 3.95 -9.42 9.66
CA ARG A 244 5.35 -9.62 9.25
C ARG A 244 6.31 -8.61 9.88
N LEU A 245 5.84 -7.41 10.25
CA LEU A 245 6.66 -6.37 10.89
C LEU A 245 7.27 -6.82 12.21
N ARG A 246 6.58 -7.72 12.95
CA ARG A 246 7.11 -8.30 14.19
C ARG A 246 8.45 -9.01 13.95
N GLY A 247 8.56 -9.74 12.84
CA GLY A 247 9.79 -10.45 12.48
C GLY A 247 10.98 -9.52 12.23
N CYS A 248 10.75 -8.29 11.73
CA CYS A 248 11.79 -7.29 11.55
C CYS A 248 12.36 -6.82 12.90
N LEU A 249 11.48 -6.57 13.88
CA LEU A 249 11.90 -6.13 15.22
C LEU A 249 12.57 -7.25 16.02
N ASP A 250 12.04 -8.46 15.95
CA ASP A 250 12.67 -9.63 16.60
C ASP A 250 14.07 -9.89 16.04
N GLU A 251 14.27 -9.76 14.72
CA GLU A 251 15.58 -9.94 14.10
C GLU A 251 16.53 -8.78 14.41
N LEU A 252 16.04 -7.54 14.50
CA LEU A 252 16.84 -6.41 14.96
C LEU A 252 17.37 -6.64 16.37
N GLY A 253 16.51 -7.06 17.30
CA GLY A 253 16.92 -7.39 18.67
C GLY A 253 18.05 -8.43 18.71
N LYS A 254 17.91 -9.53 17.96
CA LYS A 254 18.96 -10.56 17.88
C LYS A 254 20.30 -10.03 17.37
N ARG A 255 20.29 -9.17 16.34
CA ARG A 255 21.55 -8.61 15.80
C ARG A 255 22.19 -7.60 16.74
N MET A 256 21.37 -6.82 17.45
CA MET A 256 21.85 -5.94 18.51
C MET A 256 22.49 -6.74 19.65
N ASP A 257 21.83 -7.80 20.12
CA ASP A 257 22.35 -8.69 21.17
C ASP A 257 23.68 -9.35 20.76
N ALA A 258 23.79 -9.80 19.51
CA ALA A 258 24.99 -10.46 18.99
C ALA A 258 26.26 -9.57 19.05
N VAL A 259 26.09 -8.24 18.99
CA VAL A 259 27.18 -7.26 19.16
C VAL A 259 27.12 -6.54 20.51
N GLN A 260 26.22 -6.96 21.41
CA GLN A 260 25.99 -6.34 22.72
C GLN A 260 25.67 -4.84 22.60
N ALA A 261 24.87 -4.46 21.61
CA ALA A 261 24.36 -3.09 21.46
C ALA A 261 23.10 -2.91 22.30
N ILE A 262 23.06 -1.83 23.09
CA ILE A 262 21.95 -1.50 23.99
C ILE A 262 20.96 -0.49 23.38
N ASP A 263 21.34 0.12 22.26
CA ASP A 263 20.58 1.11 21.52
C ASP A 263 21.01 1.12 20.04
N VAL A 264 20.23 1.77 19.19
CA VAL A 264 20.54 1.89 17.75
C VAL A 264 21.89 2.58 17.50
N PRO A 265 22.26 3.68 18.18
CA PRO A 265 23.58 4.30 17.98
C PRO A 265 24.77 3.38 18.28
N SER A 266 24.72 2.58 19.34
CA SER A 266 25.76 1.59 19.65
C SER A 266 25.75 0.44 18.65
N PHE A 267 24.58 0.04 18.15
CA PHE A 267 24.46 -0.95 17.08
C PHE A 267 25.14 -0.47 15.80
N MET A 268 24.91 0.79 15.40
CA MET A 268 25.57 1.40 14.24
C MET A 268 27.10 1.41 14.38
N ARG A 269 27.61 1.87 15.53
CA ARG A 269 29.07 1.92 15.79
C ARG A 269 29.75 0.55 15.77
N LYS A 270 29.02 -0.50 16.16
CA LYS A 270 29.54 -1.88 16.27
C LYS A 270 29.31 -2.71 15.01
N SER A 271 28.57 -2.19 14.05
CA SER A 271 28.22 -2.91 12.82
C SER A 271 29.15 -2.56 11.66
N PRO A 272 29.25 -3.41 10.63
CA PRO A 272 29.94 -3.06 9.40
C PRO A 272 29.32 -1.80 8.76
N GLY A 273 30.18 -0.92 8.24
CA GLY A 273 29.75 0.29 7.56
C GLY A 273 29.06 0.02 6.21
N VAL A 274 28.50 1.07 5.62
CA VAL A 274 27.69 1.01 4.38
C VAL A 274 28.41 0.29 3.23
N ALA A 275 29.71 0.51 3.03
CA ALA A 275 30.46 -0.11 1.95
C ALA A 275 30.57 -1.64 2.09
N ALA A 276 30.82 -2.14 3.31
CA ALA A 276 30.86 -3.57 3.58
C ALA A 276 29.48 -4.20 3.39
N TYR A 277 28.42 -3.53 3.85
CA TYR A 277 27.06 -4.01 3.67
C TYR A 277 26.66 -4.08 2.19
N VAL A 278 26.95 -3.05 1.39
CA VAL A 278 26.64 -3.03 -0.05
C VAL A 278 27.37 -4.14 -0.80
N SER A 279 28.64 -4.39 -0.46
CA SER A 279 29.40 -5.51 -1.05
C SER A 279 28.77 -6.85 -0.70
N ALA A 280 28.43 -7.08 0.57
CA ALA A 280 27.77 -8.29 1.03
C ALA A 280 26.40 -8.49 0.36
N ALA A 281 25.56 -7.45 0.30
CA ALA A 281 24.26 -7.50 -0.35
C ALA A 281 24.37 -7.76 -1.86
N THR A 282 25.36 -7.20 -2.55
CA THR A 282 25.55 -7.44 -3.99
C THR A 282 25.91 -8.90 -4.29
N ALA A 283 26.69 -9.54 -3.42
CA ALA A 283 27.11 -10.93 -3.58
C ALA A 283 26.09 -11.96 -3.05
N ASP A 284 25.05 -11.52 -2.34
CA ASP A 284 24.13 -12.42 -1.66
C ASP A 284 23.11 -13.04 -2.63
N PRO A 285 23.08 -14.38 -2.78
CA PRO A 285 22.14 -15.07 -3.66
C PRO A 285 20.67 -14.75 -3.39
N ARG A 286 20.30 -14.28 -2.18
CA ARG A 286 18.92 -13.90 -1.85
C ARG A 286 18.35 -12.82 -2.74
N TYR A 287 19.21 -11.95 -3.28
CA TYR A 287 18.80 -10.85 -4.15
C TYR A 287 18.85 -11.21 -5.64
N ALA A 288 19.47 -12.34 -5.99
CA ALA A 288 19.63 -12.74 -7.37
C ALA A 288 18.34 -13.32 -7.95
N ARG A 289 18.22 -13.22 -9.29
CA ARG A 289 17.09 -13.71 -10.09
C ARG A 289 16.71 -15.17 -9.80
N PRO A 290 17.64 -16.13 -9.61
CA PRO A 290 17.26 -17.52 -9.33
C PRO A 290 16.48 -17.71 -8.03
N LYS A 291 16.75 -16.91 -6.98
CA LYS A 291 16.03 -16.99 -5.69
C LYS A 291 14.69 -16.25 -5.69
N ASN A 292 14.44 -15.44 -6.71
CA ASN A 292 13.24 -14.60 -6.83
C ASN A 292 12.41 -14.94 -8.08
N ALA A 293 12.68 -16.08 -8.72
CA ALA A 293 11.99 -16.55 -9.92
C ALA A 293 10.64 -17.21 -9.66
N ALA A 294 10.43 -17.69 -8.44
CA ALA A 294 9.28 -18.53 -8.12
C ALA A 294 8.00 -17.69 -8.07
N VAL A 295 6.98 -18.14 -8.80
CA VAL A 295 5.62 -17.62 -8.70
C VAL A 295 4.80 -18.45 -7.69
N PRO A 296 3.80 -17.86 -7.03
CA PRO A 296 2.89 -18.63 -6.19
C PRO A 296 2.22 -19.78 -6.97
N ARG A 297 2.10 -20.94 -6.32
CA ARG A 297 1.52 -22.14 -6.93
C ARG A 297 0.02 -21.99 -7.13
N LYS A 298 -0.44 -22.18 -8.37
CA LYS A 298 -1.85 -22.40 -8.73
C LYS A 298 -2.18 -23.90 -8.70
N VAL A 299 -3.43 -24.25 -8.40
CA VAL A 299 -3.91 -25.64 -8.35
C VAL A 299 -4.56 -26.10 -9.66
N GLY A 300 -4.73 -25.21 -10.63
CA GLY A 300 -5.31 -25.51 -11.95
C GLY A 300 -6.84 -25.56 -11.97
N SER A 301 -7.50 -24.81 -11.08
CA SER A 301 -8.96 -24.66 -11.06
C SER A 301 -9.35 -23.19 -11.08
N GLU A 302 -10.40 -22.87 -11.84
CA GLU A 302 -10.98 -21.52 -11.90
C GLU A 302 -11.73 -21.18 -10.61
N LEU A 303 -11.53 -19.96 -10.14
CA LEU A 303 -12.22 -19.41 -8.99
C LEU A 303 -13.68 -19.13 -9.36
N ALA A 304 -14.59 -19.91 -8.79
CA ALA A 304 -16.03 -19.72 -8.94
C ALA A 304 -16.54 -18.54 -8.09
N PHE A 305 -17.76 -18.07 -8.39
CA PHE A 305 -18.42 -17.00 -7.65
C PHE A 305 -18.63 -17.38 -6.17
N PHE A 306 -19.12 -18.61 -5.93
CA PHE A 306 -19.20 -19.25 -4.61
C PHE A 306 -18.22 -20.44 -4.49
N ASP A 307 -18.04 -20.99 -3.28
CA ASP A 307 -17.35 -22.27 -3.02
C ASP A 307 -15.89 -22.35 -3.52
N CYS A 308 -15.08 -21.34 -3.19
CA CYS A 308 -13.63 -21.45 -3.41
C CYS A 308 -12.96 -22.41 -2.41
N LEU A 309 -11.65 -22.58 -2.49
CA LEU A 309 -10.88 -23.43 -1.58
C LEU A 309 -10.89 -22.96 -0.10
N THR A 310 -11.47 -21.80 0.22
CA THR A 310 -11.59 -21.29 1.60
C THR A 310 -10.25 -21.15 2.35
N CYS A 311 -9.16 -20.83 1.63
CA CYS A 311 -7.81 -20.75 2.20
C CYS A 311 -7.48 -19.43 2.92
N ASP A 312 -8.42 -18.48 2.99
CA ASP A 312 -8.30 -17.14 3.62
C ASP A 312 -7.14 -16.24 3.14
N LYS A 313 -6.31 -16.68 2.19
CA LYS A 313 -5.15 -15.92 1.70
C LYS A 313 -5.55 -14.52 1.22
N CYS A 314 -6.65 -14.41 0.48
CA CYS A 314 -7.15 -13.15 -0.08
C CYS A 314 -7.48 -12.10 0.99
N LEU A 315 -7.82 -12.51 2.21
CA LEU A 315 -8.04 -11.62 3.35
C LEU A 315 -6.70 -11.05 3.83
N SER A 316 -5.71 -11.93 4.06
CA SER A 316 -4.42 -11.56 4.63
C SER A 316 -3.51 -10.74 3.71
N VAL A 317 -3.64 -10.93 2.40
CA VAL A 317 -2.79 -10.25 1.39
C VAL A 317 -3.45 -9.01 0.80
N CYS A 318 -4.72 -8.72 1.11
CA CYS A 318 -5.36 -7.53 0.56
C CYS A 318 -4.81 -6.28 1.27
N PRO A 319 -4.07 -5.38 0.57
CA PRO A 319 -3.49 -4.20 1.20
C PRO A 319 -4.55 -3.22 1.72
N ASN A 320 -5.72 -3.21 1.09
CA ASN A 320 -6.80 -2.29 1.44
C ASN A 320 -7.82 -2.92 2.41
N GLY A 321 -7.63 -4.18 2.82
CA GLY A 321 -8.61 -4.89 3.65
C GLY A 321 -9.98 -5.05 2.99
N ALA A 322 -10.06 -5.01 1.65
CA ALA A 322 -11.31 -5.00 0.91
C ALA A 322 -12.03 -6.37 0.88
N ASN A 323 -11.28 -7.47 0.96
CA ASN A 323 -11.87 -8.81 0.98
C ASN A 323 -12.37 -9.15 2.38
N PHE A 324 -13.56 -9.74 2.47
CA PHE A 324 -14.15 -10.20 3.72
C PHE A 324 -14.80 -11.57 3.55
N ALA A 325 -15.00 -12.27 4.67
CA ALA A 325 -15.70 -13.54 4.72
C ALA A 325 -17.10 -13.36 5.30
N TYR A 326 -18.04 -14.18 4.85
CA TYR A 326 -19.38 -14.30 5.42
C TYR A 326 -19.82 -15.77 5.45
N GLU A 327 -20.81 -16.08 6.27
CA GLU A 327 -21.35 -17.44 6.41
C GLU A 327 -22.87 -17.37 6.23
N PRO A 328 -23.41 -17.81 5.08
CA PRO A 328 -24.86 -17.93 4.89
C PRO A 328 -25.50 -18.84 5.95
N ALA A 329 -26.73 -18.53 6.34
CA ALA A 329 -27.49 -19.35 7.28
C ALA A 329 -27.74 -20.77 6.71
N ALA A 330 -27.92 -21.75 7.61
CA ALA A 330 -28.21 -23.12 7.18
C ALA A 330 -29.53 -23.19 6.40
N GLY A 331 -29.52 -23.84 5.24
CA GLY A 331 -30.69 -23.96 4.36
C GLY A 331 -30.82 -22.86 3.30
N GLU A 332 -30.08 -21.76 3.43
CA GLU A 332 -29.97 -20.76 2.36
C GLU A 332 -29.08 -21.28 1.23
N ALA A 333 -29.51 -21.10 -0.01
CA ALA A 333 -28.79 -21.55 -1.20
C ALA A 333 -28.89 -20.52 -2.33
N PRO A 334 -27.80 -20.29 -3.08
CA PRO A 334 -27.86 -19.49 -4.30
C PRO A 334 -28.68 -20.19 -5.40
N PRO A 335 -29.04 -19.48 -6.48
CA PRO A 335 -29.80 -20.05 -7.60
C PRO A 335 -29.15 -21.25 -8.28
N GLU A 336 -27.81 -21.34 -8.19
CA GLU A 336 -27.00 -22.41 -8.78
C GLU A 336 -27.04 -23.72 -7.97
N GLY A 337 -27.68 -23.73 -6.80
CA GLY A 337 -27.86 -24.91 -5.94
C GLY A 337 -27.17 -24.79 -4.58
N THR A 338 -27.04 -25.91 -3.88
CA THR A 338 -26.52 -25.95 -2.51
C THR A 338 -25.03 -25.62 -2.45
N LEU A 339 -24.66 -24.73 -1.51
CA LEU A 339 -23.26 -24.42 -1.21
C LEU A 339 -22.53 -25.64 -0.62
N LYS A 340 -21.35 -25.93 -1.18
CA LYS A 340 -20.45 -26.98 -0.67
C LYS A 340 -19.60 -26.48 0.49
N LYS A 341 -19.41 -25.16 0.60
CA LYS A 341 -18.61 -24.53 1.65
C LYS A 341 -19.49 -23.61 2.49
N ARG A 342 -19.35 -23.71 3.81
CA ARG A 342 -20.07 -22.83 4.74
C ARG A 342 -19.56 -21.38 4.67
N ARG A 343 -18.25 -21.21 4.55
CA ARG A 343 -17.62 -19.89 4.46
C ARG A 343 -17.54 -19.45 3.01
N GLN A 344 -18.02 -18.25 2.73
CA GLN A 344 -17.95 -17.58 1.45
C GLN A 344 -17.14 -16.29 1.57
N PHE A 345 -16.72 -15.74 0.43
CA PHE A 345 -15.91 -14.52 0.37
C PHE A 345 -16.53 -13.51 -0.58
N ALA A 346 -16.35 -12.25 -0.24
CA ALA A 346 -16.79 -11.12 -1.02
C ALA A 346 -15.78 -9.97 -0.89
N ASN A 347 -16.01 -8.90 -1.64
CA ASN A 347 -15.15 -7.74 -1.72
C ASN A 347 -15.95 -6.45 -1.54
N PHE A 348 -15.41 -5.50 -0.78
CA PHE A 348 -15.92 -4.13 -0.69
C PHE A 348 -15.35 -3.27 -1.81
N ALA A 349 -16.22 -2.80 -2.70
CA ALA A 349 -15.86 -1.94 -3.82
C ALA A 349 -15.18 -0.64 -3.36
N ASP A 350 -15.63 -0.12 -2.23
CA ASP A 350 -15.17 1.11 -1.56
C ASP A 350 -13.67 1.08 -1.29
N PHE A 351 -13.14 -0.10 -0.95
CA PHE A 351 -11.73 -0.29 -0.63
C PHE A 351 -10.96 -0.97 -1.76
N CYS A 352 -11.64 -1.64 -2.69
CA CYS A 352 -10.97 -2.38 -3.77
C CYS A 352 -10.63 -1.48 -4.96
N ASN A 353 -9.33 -1.30 -5.18
CA ASN A 353 -8.78 -0.63 -6.36
C ASN A 353 -8.34 -1.61 -7.47
N ASP A 354 -8.81 -2.86 -7.41
CA ASP A 354 -8.50 -3.93 -8.37
C ASP A 354 -6.99 -4.18 -8.60
N CYS A 355 -6.15 -3.92 -7.57
CA CYS A 355 -4.68 -4.09 -7.66
C CYS A 355 -4.19 -5.52 -7.94
N GLY A 356 -5.06 -6.54 -7.87
CA GLY A 356 -4.73 -7.92 -8.23
C GLY A 356 -3.85 -8.69 -7.24
N ASN A 357 -3.39 -8.10 -6.14
CA ASN A 357 -2.51 -8.80 -5.19
C ASN A 357 -3.16 -10.09 -4.62
N CYS A 358 -4.48 -10.07 -4.42
CA CYS A 358 -5.19 -11.26 -3.97
C CYS A 358 -5.32 -12.36 -5.03
N ASP A 359 -5.21 -12.05 -6.33
CA ASP A 359 -5.13 -13.04 -7.40
C ASP A 359 -3.77 -13.74 -7.41
N VAL A 360 -2.68 -12.96 -7.32
CA VAL A 360 -1.30 -13.47 -7.30
C VAL A 360 -1.14 -14.58 -6.26
N PHE A 361 -1.72 -14.44 -5.07
CA PHE A 361 -1.64 -15.44 -4.00
C PHE A 361 -2.84 -16.40 -3.91
N CYS A 362 -3.89 -16.19 -4.70
CA CYS A 362 -5.00 -17.11 -4.79
C CYS A 362 -4.52 -18.43 -5.42
N PRO A 363 -4.77 -19.59 -4.79
CA PRO A 363 -4.43 -20.89 -5.39
C PRO A 363 -5.27 -21.20 -6.64
N GLU A 364 -6.45 -20.60 -6.77
CA GLU A 364 -7.35 -20.71 -7.92
C GLU A 364 -7.12 -19.55 -8.90
N ASP A 365 -7.52 -19.75 -10.15
CA ASP A 365 -7.34 -18.80 -11.25
C ASP A 365 -8.53 -17.83 -11.37
N GLY A 366 -8.28 -16.57 -11.76
CA GLY A 366 -9.33 -15.57 -12.02
C GLY A 366 -9.48 -14.45 -10.99
N GLY A 367 -8.85 -14.56 -9.81
CA GLY A 367 -8.71 -13.44 -8.86
C GLY A 367 -9.95 -13.13 -8.01
N PRO A 368 -9.84 -13.09 -6.67
CA PRO A 368 -10.96 -12.78 -5.78
C PRO A 368 -11.62 -11.41 -6.06
N GLN A 369 -10.83 -10.40 -6.42
CA GLN A 369 -11.32 -9.04 -6.71
C GLN A 369 -12.26 -8.99 -7.93
N LEU A 370 -12.16 -9.96 -8.86
CA LEU A 370 -12.96 -10.03 -10.08
C LEU A 370 -14.10 -11.05 -9.98
N ARG A 371 -13.85 -12.21 -9.34
CA ARG A 371 -14.79 -13.34 -9.34
C ARG A 371 -15.76 -13.33 -8.16
N LYS A 372 -15.37 -12.76 -7.01
CA LYS A 372 -16.23 -12.80 -5.82
C LYS A 372 -17.27 -11.69 -5.82
N PRO A 373 -18.44 -11.91 -5.17
CA PRO A 373 -19.46 -10.89 -5.04
C PRO A 373 -18.87 -9.58 -4.53
N ARG A 374 -19.25 -8.49 -5.16
CA ARG A 374 -18.80 -7.14 -4.83
C ARG A 374 -19.92 -6.38 -4.14
N PHE A 375 -19.62 -5.77 -3.00
CA PHE A 375 -20.55 -4.95 -2.24
C PHE A 375 -20.10 -3.51 -2.16
N PHE A 376 -21.06 -2.60 -2.24
CA PHE A 376 -20.86 -1.16 -2.11
C PHE A 376 -21.38 -0.69 -0.76
N GLY A 377 -20.68 0.24 -0.12
CA GLY A 377 -21.10 0.84 1.15
C GLY A 377 -22.20 1.89 1.01
N SER A 378 -22.44 2.42 -0.19
CA SER A 378 -23.51 3.39 -0.45
C SER A 378 -24.11 3.28 -1.85
N LEU A 379 -25.36 3.71 -1.98
CA LEU A 379 -26.05 3.80 -3.27
C LEU A 379 -25.35 4.78 -4.23
N GLU A 380 -24.80 5.88 -3.70
CA GLU A 380 -24.07 6.87 -4.50
C GLU A 380 -22.82 6.27 -5.14
N LEU A 381 -22.05 5.50 -4.37
CA LEU A 381 -20.86 4.81 -4.88
C LEU A 381 -21.25 3.75 -5.91
N TRP A 382 -22.27 2.94 -5.64
CA TRP A 382 -22.75 1.93 -6.60
C TRP A 382 -23.16 2.55 -7.94
N LYS A 383 -23.81 3.73 -7.93
CA LYS A 383 -24.21 4.46 -9.14
C LYS A 383 -23.01 5.03 -9.91
N SER A 384 -22.02 5.57 -9.21
CA SER A 384 -20.90 6.30 -9.83
C SER A 384 -19.74 5.41 -10.30
N ASP A 385 -19.57 4.23 -9.69
CA ASP A 385 -18.41 3.35 -9.92
C ASP A 385 -18.48 2.54 -11.23
N GLY A 386 -19.68 2.17 -11.66
CA GLY A 386 -19.94 1.45 -12.91
C GLY A 386 -19.61 -0.04 -12.93
N ARG A 387 -18.87 -0.58 -11.94
CA ARG A 387 -18.53 -2.01 -11.88
C ARG A 387 -19.73 -2.85 -11.40
N ASP A 388 -19.79 -4.12 -11.78
CA ASP A 388 -20.83 -5.06 -11.31
C ASP A 388 -20.75 -5.26 -9.79
N GLY A 389 -21.90 -5.44 -9.13
CA GLY A 389 -21.99 -5.67 -7.70
C GLY A 389 -23.29 -5.17 -7.08
N PHE A 390 -23.33 -5.18 -5.75
CA PHE A 390 -24.56 -5.06 -4.97
C PHE A 390 -24.45 -3.98 -3.89
N PHE A 391 -25.49 -3.16 -3.74
CA PHE A 391 -25.70 -2.33 -2.55
C PHE A 391 -26.91 -2.86 -1.80
N LEU A 392 -26.78 -3.05 -0.48
CA LEU A 392 -27.80 -3.58 0.41
C LEU A 392 -28.19 -2.51 1.42
N GLU A 393 -29.48 -2.27 1.61
CA GLU A 393 -29.98 -1.31 2.60
C GLU A 393 -31.14 -1.89 3.41
N ARG A 394 -31.19 -1.53 4.70
CA ARG A 394 -32.33 -1.70 5.60
C ARG A 394 -32.87 -0.33 5.96
N ALA A 395 -34.04 0.04 5.44
CA ALA A 395 -34.65 1.34 5.69
C ALA A 395 -36.19 1.22 5.70
N ASP A 396 -36.84 1.93 6.61
CA ASP A 396 -38.31 2.02 6.71
C ASP A 396 -39.02 0.66 6.77
N GLY A 397 -38.42 -0.32 7.46
CA GLY A 397 -38.97 -1.68 7.57
C GLY A 397 -38.88 -2.52 6.27
N ALA A 398 -38.14 -2.03 5.27
CA ALA A 398 -37.88 -2.73 4.03
C ALA A 398 -36.39 -3.02 3.85
N GLU A 399 -36.11 -4.10 3.12
CA GLU A 399 -34.77 -4.43 2.66
C GLU A 399 -34.70 -4.25 1.14
N THR A 400 -33.84 -3.35 0.67
CA THR A 400 -33.62 -3.13 -0.76
C THR A 400 -32.24 -3.65 -1.16
N VAL A 401 -32.18 -4.33 -2.31
CA VAL A 401 -30.94 -4.67 -3.00
C VAL A 401 -30.92 -3.94 -4.32
N HIS A 402 -29.86 -3.17 -4.55
CA HIS A 402 -29.51 -2.63 -5.87
C HIS A 402 -28.40 -3.50 -6.44
N GLY A 403 -28.63 -4.14 -7.58
CA GLY A 403 -27.68 -5.08 -8.19
C GLY A 403 -27.33 -4.65 -9.60
N ARG A 404 -26.03 -4.68 -9.94
CA ARG A 404 -25.53 -4.59 -11.32
C ARG A 404 -24.90 -5.93 -11.67
N ILE A 405 -25.48 -6.64 -12.63
CA ILE A 405 -25.04 -8.00 -13.04
C ILE A 405 -24.92 -8.02 -14.55
N ALA A 406 -23.71 -8.31 -15.05
CA ALA A 406 -23.36 -8.25 -16.46
C ALA A 406 -23.73 -6.88 -17.09
N GLY A 407 -23.45 -5.79 -16.37
CA GLY A 407 -23.74 -4.43 -16.80
C GLY A 407 -25.23 -4.03 -16.79
N ARG A 408 -26.13 -4.90 -16.34
CA ARG A 408 -27.57 -4.61 -16.24
C ARG A 408 -27.97 -4.31 -14.79
N GLU A 409 -28.80 -3.29 -14.61
CA GLU A 409 -29.25 -2.86 -13.29
C GLU A 409 -30.58 -3.50 -12.90
N TYR A 410 -30.66 -3.89 -11.63
CA TYR A 410 -31.78 -4.55 -10.99
C TYR A 410 -32.03 -3.95 -9.61
N ARG A 411 -33.29 -3.98 -9.18
CA ARG A 411 -33.70 -3.65 -7.82
C ARG A 411 -34.67 -4.69 -7.31
N LEU A 412 -34.40 -5.18 -6.10
CA LEU A 412 -35.26 -6.04 -5.33
C LEU A 412 -35.62 -5.30 -4.04
N ARG A 413 -36.89 -5.15 -3.71
CA ARG A 413 -37.34 -4.59 -2.44
C ARG A 413 -38.24 -5.60 -1.74
N VAL A 414 -37.93 -5.92 -0.49
CA VAL A 414 -38.67 -6.87 0.34
C VAL A 414 -39.26 -6.12 1.54
N THR A 415 -40.58 -6.19 1.70
CA THR A 415 -41.31 -5.60 2.84
C THR A 415 -42.19 -6.67 3.46
N GLY A 416 -41.75 -7.27 4.57
CA GLY A 416 -42.38 -8.46 5.12
C GLY A 416 -42.41 -9.61 4.11
N ALA A 417 -43.60 -10.03 3.69
CA ALA A 417 -43.77 -11.06 2.65
C ALA A 417 -43.87 -10.50 1.22
N ALA A 418 -44.02 -9.18 1.05
CA ALA A 418 -44.16 -8.55 -0.27
C ALA A 418 -42.78 -8.39 -0.93
N VAL A 419 -42.70 -8.73 -2.22
CA VAL A 419 -41.47 -8.65 -3.02
C VAL A 419 -41.72 -7.84 -4.28
N GLU A 420 -41.05 -6.69 -4.40
CA GLU A 420 -41.06 -5.84 -5.58
C GLU A 420 -39.75 -6.03 -6.37
N ARG A 421 -39.89 -6.15 -7.69
CA ARG A 421 -38.78 -6.41 -8.62
C ARG A 421 -38.81 -5.40 -9.76
N SER A 422 -37.70 -4.76 -10.07
CA SER A 422 -37.55 -3.91 -11.24
C SER A 422 -36.19 -4.11 -11.90
N GLY A 423 -36.14 -4.11 -13.24
CA GLY A 423 -34.91 -4.32 -14.02
C GLY A 423 -35.19 -5.05 -15.33
N ALA A 424 -34.16 -5.21 -16.16
CA ALA A 424 -34.30 -5.65 -17.56
C ALA A 424 -34.38 -7.18 -17.78
N ALA A 425 -34.59 -8.00 -16.75
CA ALA A 425 -34.57 -9.46 -16.88
C ALA A 425 -35.95 -10.04 -17.22
N THR A 426 -35.93 -11.02 -18.13
CA THR A 426 -37.08 -11.89 -18.43
C THR A 426 -37.08 -13.17 -17.56
N ASP A 427 -35.97 -13.48 -16.87
CA ASP A 427 -35.83 -14.63 -15.97
C ASP A 427 -35.65 -14.22 -14.49
N GLY A 428 -35.99 -15.14 -13.58
CA GLY A 428 -35.97 -14.89 -12.14
C GLY A 428 -34.59 -15.00 -11.47
N ALA A 429 -33.56 -15.42 -12.20
CA ALA A 429 -32.26 -15.78 -11.64
C ALA A 429 -31.51 -14.58 -10.98
N PRO A 430 -31.45 -13.38 -11.59
CA PRO A 430 -30.84 -12.21 -10.95
C PRO A 430 -31.49 -11.86 -9.61
N PHE A 431 -32.82 -11.89 -9.55
CA PHE A 431 -33.57 -11.59 -8.33
C PHE A 431 -33.39 -12.67 -7.26
N ALA A 432 -33.28 -13.94 -7.65
CA ALA A 432 -33.00 -15.02 -6.71
C ALA A 432 -31.57 -14.92 -6.14
N LEU A 433 -30.58 -14.52 -6.95
CA LEU A 433 -29.22 -14.24 -6.47
C LEU A 433 -29.21 -13.06 -5.49
N MET A 434 -29.90 -11.97 -5.83
CA MET A 434 -30.02 -10.78 -4.97
C MET A 434 -30.68 -11.13 -3.63
N ASP A 435 -31.76 -11.92 -3.64
CA ASP A 435 -32.43 -12.37 -2.42
C ASP A 435 -31.53 -13.25 -1.54
N PHE A 436 -30.78 -14.16 -2.17
CA PHE A 436 -29.80 -14.98 -1.46
C PHE A 436 -28.71 -14.11 -0.82
N LEU A 437 -28.07 -13.21 -1.59
CA LEU A 437 -26.98 -12.37 -1.06
C LEU A 437 -27.47 -11.42 0.04
N ARG A 438 -28.70 -10.90 -0.08
CA ARG A 438 -29.35 -10.09 0.96
C ARG A 438 -29.38 -10.83 2.29
N LYS A 439 -29.94 -12.04 2.32
CA LYS A 439 -30.03 -12.87 3.55
C LYS A 439 -28.64 -13.31 4.02
N ALA A 440 -27.85 -13.84 3.10
CA ALA A 440 -26.53 -14.38 3.39
C ALA A 440 -25.55 -13.36 3.99
N VAL A 441 -25.75 -12.08 3.70
CA VAL A 441 -24.85 -11.01 4.15
C VAL A 441 -25.47 -10.18 5.27
N LEU A 442 -26.73 -9.76 5.17
CA LEU A 442 -27.38 -8.95 6.22
C LEU A 442 -27.68 -9.75 7.49
N ASP A 443 -27.87 -11.06 7.38
CA ASP A 443 -28.13 -11.94 8.53
C ASP A 443 -26.89 -12.72 8.96
N SER A 444 -25.75 -12.52 8.28
CA SER A 444 -24.52 -13.23 8.62
C SER A 444 -23.97 -12.70 9.95
N PRO A 445 -23.82 -13.56 10.98
CA PRO A 445 -23.26 -13.17 12.27
C PRO A 445 -21.77 -12.82 12.20
N LYS A 446 -21.14 -12.99 11.03
CA LYS A 446 -19.71 -12.77 10.78
C LYS A 446 -19.43 -11.76 9.65
N ALA A 447 -20.45 -11.11 9.12
CA ALA A 447 -20.27 -10.03 8.15
C ALA A 447 -19.90 -8.73 8.91
N ASN A 448 -18.63 -8.62 9.30
CA ASN A 448 -18.13 -7.64 10.28
C ASN A 448 -18.24 -6.14 9.89
N TYR A 449 -18.90 -5.75 8.80
CA TYR A 449 -18.78 -4.39 8.28
C TYR A 449 -20.02 -3.76 7.62
N ILE A 450 -21.15 -4.48 7.47
CA ILE A 450 -22.23 -4.00 6.58
C ILE A 450 -23.31 -3.17 7.30
N ASN A 451 -23.40 -3.23 8.62
CA ASN A 451 -24.35 -2.41 9.39
C ASN A 451 -23.80 -2.12 10.79
N GLY A 452 -22.86 -1.17 10.88
CA GLY A 452 -22.50 -0.48 12.12
C GLY A 452 -23.09 0.91 12.11
#